data_AF-A0A9E8N163-F1
#
_entry.id   AF-A0A9E8N163-F1
#
_cell.length_a   1.000
_cell.length_b   1.000
_cell.length_c   1.000
_cell.angle_alpha   90.00
_cell.angle_beta   90.00
_cell.angle_gamma   90.00
#
_symmetry.space_group_name_H-M   'P 1'
#
loop_
_entity.id
_entity.type
_entity.pdbx_description
1 polymer ?
#
loop_
_entity_poly.entity_id
_entity_poly.type
_entity_poly.pdbx_seq_one_letter_code
_entity_poly.pdbx_strand_id
1 'polypeptide(L)' 'MFADRNILVREKISEMLQILSNNEFIQVHKSFVISKKHIDKIEGNRINIGSFTIPISKTYKKHVIKLIK' A
#
# COMPACT_ATOMS: atom_id res chain seq x y z
N MET A 1 -16.18 7.40 -10.65
CA MET A 1 -16.31 6.48 -11.81
C MET A 1 -14.92 6.01 -12.25
N PHE A 2 -14.18 5.30 -11.37
CA PHE A 2 -12.81 4.79 -11.63
C PHE A 2 -12.51 3.46 -10.92
N ALA A 3 -13.50 2.83 -10.27
CA ALA A 3 -13.26 1.75 -9.32
C ALA A 3 -12.66 0.46 -9.92
N ASP A 4 -12.78 0.25 -11.24
CA ASP A 4 -12.35 -0.98 -11.93
C ASP A 4 -11.37 -0.75 -13.08
N ARG A 5 -10.45 0.21 -12.97
CA ARG A 5 -9.41 0.41 -13.99
C ARG A 5 -8.01 0.32 -13.42
N ASN A 6 -7.22 -0.60 -13.98
CA ASN A 6 -5.78 -0.64 -13.78
C ASN A 6 -5.11 0.38 -14.72
N ILE A 7 -4.30 1.26 -14.15
CA ILE A 7 -3.51 2.24 -14.91
C ILE A 7 -2.05 1.82 -14.83
N LEU A 8 -1.43 1.58 -15.98
CA LEU A 8 -0.01 1.28 -16.08
C LEU A 8 0.75 2.58 -16.27
N VAL A 9 1.76 2.81 -15.43
CA VAL A 9 2.56 4.03 -15.44
C VAL A 9 4.04 3.66 -15.38
N ARG A 10 4.89 4.37 -16.13
CA ARG A 10 6.34 4.12 -16.23
C ARG A 10 7.13 5.02 -15.27
N GLU A 11 6.78 4.99 -14.00
CA GLU A 11 7.37 5.86 -12.97
C GLU A 11 7.88 5.03 -11.79
N LYS A 12 8.78 5.60 -10.98
CA LYS A 12 9.25 4.93 -9.77
C LYS A 12 8.20 5.04 -8.66
N ILE A 13 8.17 4.03 -7.81
CA ILE A 13 7.32 4.02 -6.60
C ILE A 13 7.61 5.24 -5.71
N SER A 14 8.89 5.62 -5.56
CA SER A 14 9.29 6.76 -4.74
C SER A 14 8.75 8.09 -5.30
N GLU A 15 8.76 8.27 -6.61
CA GLU A 15 8.21 9.46 -7.28
C GLU A 15 6.67 9.46 -7.17
N MET A 16 6.05 8.30 -7.37
CA MET A 16 4.61 8.12 -7.17
C MET A 16 4.17 8.46 -5.73
N LEU A 17 4.95 8.12 -4.71
CA LEU A 17 4.68 8.48 -3.31
C LEU A 17 4.81 9.98 -3.02
N GLN A 18 5.56 10.74 -3.83
CA GLN A 18 5.60 12.20 -3.66
C GLN A 18 4.33 12.85 -4.24
N ILE A 19 3.83 12.30 -5.35
CA ILE A 19 2.60 12.76 -6.02
C ILE A 19 1.37 12.34 -5.23
N LEU A 20 1.33 11.07 -4.81
CA LEU A 20 0.28 10.50 -3.98
C LEU A 20 0.50 10.97 -2.54
N SER A 21 -0.47 11.64 -1.94
CA SER A 21 -0.29 12.21 -0.59
C SER A 21 0.23 11.17 0.42
N ASN A 22 1.42 11.43 0.98
CA ASN A 22 2.12 10.54 1.92
C ASN A 22 1.28 10.14 3.16
N ASN A 23 0.26 10.93 3.50
CA ASN A 23 -0.62 10.61 4.62
C ASN A 23 -1.63 9.50 4.30
N GLU A 24 -2.03 9.35 3.05
CA GLU A 24 -3.07 8.40 2.62
C GLU A 24 -2.52 7.09 2.08
N PHE A 25 -1.27 7.11 1.59
CA PHE A 25 -0.60 5.95 1.02
C PHE A 25 0.53 5.47 1.91
N ILE A 26 0.80 4.17 1.88
CA ILE A 26 1.85 3.55 2.68
C ILE A 26 2.58 2.49 1.86
N GLN A 27 3.91 2.54 1.90
CA GLN A 27 4.75 1.50 1.30
C GLN A 27 4.86 0.31 2.26
N VAL A 28 4.44 -0.86 1.78
CA VAL A 28 4.39 -2.11 2.56
C VAL A 28 5.42 -3.14 2.09
N HIS A 29 5.91 -2.95 0.86
CA HIS A 29 6.93 -3.76 0.22
C HIS A 29 7.80 -2.87 -0.68
N LYS A 30 8.99 -3.32 -1.07
CA LYS A 30 9.84 -2.58 -2.06
C LYS A 30 9.14 -2.32 -3.40
N SER A 31 8.10 -3.09 -3.70
CA SER A 31 7.35 -3.06 -4.97
C SER A 31 5.87 -2.71 -4.80
N PHE A 32 5.40 -2.43 -3.58
CA PHE A 32 3.98 -2.19 -3.33
C PHE A 32 3.76 -1.01 -2.40
N VAL A 33 2.84 -0.15 -2.82
CA VAL A 33 2.25 0.94 -2.04
C VAL A 33 0.74 0.71 -2.04
N ILE A 34 0.13 0.90 -0.88
CA ILE A 34 -1.32 0.71 -0.71
C ILE A 34 -1.95 1.96 -0.09
N SER A 35 -3.25 2.16 -0.32
CA SER A 35 -4.02 3.21 0.35
C SER A 35 -4.46 2.72 1.73
N LYS A 36 -4.21 3.52 2.78
CA LYS A 36 -4.63 3.22 4.17
C LYS A 36 -6.15 3.09 4.29
N LYS A 37 -6.89 3.88 3.51
CA LYS A 37 -8.37 3.93 3.56
C LYS A 37 -9.03 2.67 3.02
N HIS A 38 -8.33 1.89 2.20
CA HIS A 38 -8.86 0.70 1.55
C HIS A 38 -8.36 -0.60 2.20
N ILE A 39 -7.74 -0.52 3.38
CA ILE A 39 -7.28 -1.70 4.11
C ILE A 39 -8.47 -2.32 4.84
N ASP A 40 -8.82 -3.56 4.49
CA ASP A 40 -9.89 -4.28 5.19
C ASP A 40 -9.37 -4.97 6.45
N LYS A 41 -8.26 -5.70 6.33
CA LYS A 41 -7.67 -6.46 7.44
C LYS A 41 -6.18 -6.66 7.27
N ILE A 42 -5.48 -6.78 8.39
CA ILE A 42 -4.06 -7.13 8.44
C ILE A 42 -3.91 -8.44 9.21
N GLU A 43 -3.37 -9.46 8.55
CA GLU A 43 -3.17 -10.79 9.12
C GLU A 43 -1.68 -11.12 9.14
N GLY A 44 -1.05 -10.94 10.30
CA GLY A 44 0.36 -11.25 10.52
C GLY A 44 1.33 -10.38 9.70
N ASN A 45 1.67 -10.84 8.50
CA ASN A 45 2.53 -10.16 7.53
C ASN A 45 1.85 -9.96 6.17
N ARG A 46 0.52 -10.01 6.11
CA ARG A 46 -0.29 -9.83 4.90
C ARG A 46 -1.36 -8.79 5.14
N ILE A 47 -1.70 -8.04 4.10
CA ILE A 47 -2.76 -7.04 4.11
C ILE A 47 -3.80 -7.44 3.07
N ASN A 48 -5.05 -7.47 3.48
CA ASN A 48 -6.18 -7.80 2.63
C ASN A 48 -6.88 -6.52 2.20
N ILE A 49 -7.12 -6.38 0.89
CA ILE A 49 -7.81 -5.27 0.23
C ILE A 49 -8.74 -5.87 -0.81
N GLY A 50 -10.03 -5.93 -0.51
CA GLY A 50 -11.04 -6.68 -1.25
C GLY A 50 -10.60 -8.12 -1.47
N SER A 51 -10.50 -8.51 -2.73
CA SER A 51 -10.02 -9.83 -3.18
C SER A 51 -8.50 -9.96 -3.28
N PHE A 52 -7.74 -8.91 -2.98
CA PHE A 52 -6.28 -8.89 -3.08
C PHE A 52 -5.61 -9.09 -1.74
N THR A 53 -4.49 -9.82 -1.75
CA THR A 53 -3.64 -10.00 -0.57
C THR A 53 -2.22 -9.54 -0.87
N ILE A 54 -1.79 -8.46 -0.22
CA ILE A 54 -0.46 -7.87 -0.38
C ILE A 54 0.47 -8.32 0.75
N PRO A 55 1.65 -8.90 0.45
CA PRO A 55 2.63 -9.27 1.46
C PRO A 55 3.37 -8.03 1.99
N ILE A 56 3.65 -8.03 3.29
CA ILE A 56 4.46 -7.01 3.97
C ILE A 56 5.89 -7.54 4.11
N SER A 57 6.86 -6.78 3.61
CA SER A 57 8.28 -7.09 3.85
C SER A 57 8.63 -6.93 5.33
N LYS A 58 9.54 -7.77 5.86
CA LYS A 58 10.01 -7.68 7.25
C LYS A 58 10.51 -6.27 7.63
N THR A 59 11.23 -5.62 6.71
CA THR A 59 11.76 -4.25 6.88
C THR A 59 10.65 -3.21 7.06
N TYR A 60 9.55 -3.33 6.32
CA TYR A 60 8.45 -2.38 6.33
C TYR A 60 7.42 -2.67 7.44
N LYS A 61 7.36 -3.90 7.96
CA LYS A 61 6.39 -4.35 8.96
C LYS A 61 6.27 -3.41 10.17
N LYS A 62 7.39 -3.01 10.77
CA LYS A 62 7.40 -2.12 11.94
C LYS A 62 6.80 -0.75 11.62
N HIS A 63 7.12 -0.20 10.45
CA HIS A 63 6.64 1.10 9.99
C HIS A 63 5.14 1.05 9.69
N VAL A 64 4.68 -0.01 9.02
CA VAL A 64 3.28 -0.24 8.69
C VAL A 64 2.42 -0.34 9.94
N ILE A 65 2.84 -1.14 10.93
CA ILE A 65 2.11 -1.27 12.20
C ILE A 65 2.03 0.05 12.95
N LYS A 66 3.08 0.88 12.90
CA LYS A 66 3.10 2.19 13.55
C LYS A 66 2.16 3.21 12.89
N LEU A 67 2.00 3.15 11.57
CA LEU A 67 1.20 4.13 10.81
C LEU A 67 -0.30 3.82 10.74
N ILE A 68 -0.70 2.62 11.17
CA ILE A 68 -2.09 2.14 11.16
C ILE A 68 -2.70 2.22 12.57
N LYS A 69 -1.89 2.55 13.58
CA LYS A 69 -2.28 2.76 14.96
C LYS A 69 -2.55 4.24 15.22
#